data_AF-A0A9W6HDX5-F1
#
_entry.id   AF-A0A9W6HDX5-F1
#
_cell.length_a   1.000
_cell.length_b   1.000
_cell.length_c   1.000
_cell.angle_alpha   90.00
_cell.angle_beta   90.00
_cell.angle_gamma   90.00
#
_symmetry.space_group_name_H-M   'P 1'
#
loop_
_entity.id
_entity.type
_entity.pdbx_description
1 polymer ?
#
loop_
_entity_poly.entity_id
_entity_poly.type
_entity_poly.pdbx_seq_one_letter_code
_entity_poly.pdbx_strand_id
1 'polypeptide(L)'
;MNRRLTALTVTAVALFALTGCTAGNADGGDAAPSNQSVEDACTQVDDVMTEATAGLQEIDPSDPATAAEALRTIADGMGDAATEVTNEEVSGILPDLQTAFSSAAESMEAVAAGDTERATELNTALTDVQGSIESYTELCGAN
;
A
#
# COMPACT_ATOMS: atom_id res chain seq x y z
N MET A 1 25.17 21.99 -28.29
CA MET A 1 25.89 20.89 -27.62
C MET A 1 25.03 19.65 -27.67
N ASN A 2 25.51 18.63 -28.35
CA ASN A 2 24.83 17.35 -28.53
C ASN A 2 24.87 16.54 -27.24
N ARG A 3 23.71 16.08 -26.76
CA ARG A 3 23.63 14.88 -25.92
C ARG A 3 22.60 13.96 -26.55
N ARG A 4 23.12 13.08 -27.39
CA ARG A 4 22.45 11.87 -27.86
C ARG A 4 22.24 10.99 -26.63
N LEU A 5 20.99 10.76 -26.25
CA LEU A 5 20.65 9.66 -25.37
C LEU A 5 20.10 8.55 -26.26
N THR A 6 20.93 7.53 -26.34
CA THR A 6 20.88 6.34 -27.16
C THR A 6 19.59 5.57 -26.91
N ALA A 7 18.87 5.26 -27.99
CA ALA A 7 17.80 4.27 -27.99
C ALA A 7 18.36 2.93 -27.51
N LEU A 8 17.93 2.49 -26.32
CA LEU A 8 18.15 1.15 -25.81
C LEU A 8 17.05 0.25 -26.38
N THR A 9 17.35 -0.39 -27.50
CA THR A 9 16.65 -1.59 -27.97
C THR A 9 16.93 -2.71 -26.98
N VAL A 10 16.00 -2.99 -26.08
CA VAL A 10 16.04 -4.21 -25.25
C VAL A 10 15.33 -5.32 -26.02
N THR A 11 16.14 -6.25 -26.47
CA THR A 11 15.80 -7.48 -27.17
C THR A 11 14.87 -8.36 -26.34
N ALA A 12 13.82 -8.86 -26.99
CA ALA A 12 12.92 -9.89 -26.47
C ALA A 12 13.69 -11.09 -25.89
N VAL A 13 13.38 -11.45 -24.65
CA VAL A 13 13.79 -12.71 -24.03
C VAL A 13 12.56 -13.40 -23.45
N ALA A 14 12.28 -14.55 -24.04
CA ALA A 14 11.66 -15.75 -23.48
C ALA A 14 10.26 -15.64 -22.84
N LEU A 15 9.26 -15.98 -23.66
CA LEU A 15 8.31 -17.08 -23.42
C LEU A 15 8.29 -17.65 -21.98
N PHE A 16 7.53 -17.03 -21.08
CA PHE A 16 6.85 -17.80 -20.04
C PHE A 16 5.48 -18.18 -20.59
N ALA A 17 5.43 -19.41 -21.10
CA ALA A 17 4.19 -20.12 -21.28
C ALA A 17 3.52 -20.23 -19.91
N LEU A 18 2.50 -19.40 -19.69
CA LEU A 18 1.48 -19.62 -18.67
C LEU A 18 0.89 -21.01 -18.90
N THR A 19 1.46 -21.99 -18.20
CA THR A 19 0.87 -23.30 -18.03
C THR A 19 -0.31 -23.10 -17.10
N GLY A 20 -1.47 -22.87 -17.70
CA GLY A 20 -2.73 -23.06 -17.02
C GLY A 20 -2.80 -24.49 -16.47
N CYS A 21 -2.91 -24.57 -15.14
CA CYS A 21 -3.83 -25.41 -14.39
C CYS A 21 -4.10 -26.83 -14.93
N THR A 22 -3.52 -27.87 -14.30
CA THR A 22 -4.27 -29.11 -13.91
C THR A 22 -3.57 -29.88 -12.78
N ALA A 23 -4.36 -30.36 -11.81
CA ALA A 23 -4.17 -31.58 -10.99
C ALA A 23 -3.47 -31.47 -9.60
N GLY A 24 -4.23 -30.95 -8.62
CA GLY A 24 -4.73 -31.74 -7.49
C GLY A 24 -3.76 -32.41 -6.51
N ASN A 25 -3.67 -31.86 -5.29
CA ASN A 25 -3.97 -32.60 -4.06
C ASN A 25 -4.43 -31.60 -2.98
N ALA A 26 -5.63 -31.84 -2.45
CA ALA A 26 -6.30 -31.01 -1.45
C ALA A 26 -5.56 -31.04 -0.10
N ASP A 27 -5.42 -29.87 0.52
CA ASP A 27 -5.66 -29.67 1.96
C ASP A 27 -5.89 -28.17 2.24
N GLY A 28 -7.17 -27.79 2.40
CA GLY A 28 -7.64 -26.67 3.22
C GLY A 28 -7.45 -25.23 2.75
N GLY A 29 -8.45 -24.68 2.05
CA GLY A 29 -8.66 -23.23 1.92
C GLY A 29 -9.29 -22.83 0.59
N ASP A 30 -10.61 -22.75 0.53
CA ASP A 30 -11.36 -22.17 -0.58
C ASP A 30 -11.02 -20.67 -0.72
N ALA A 31 -10.00 -20.36 -1.50
CA ALA A 31 -9.83 -19.05 -2.09
C ALA A 31 -10.11 -19.19 -3.59
N ALA A 32 -11.14 -18.49 -4.07
CA ALA A 32 -11.49 -18.49 -5.48
C ALA A 32 -10.28 -17.96 -6.27
N PRO A 33 -9.85 -18.61 -7.37
CA PRO A 33 -8.71 -18.11 -8.13
C PRO A 33 -9.01 -16.68 -8.59
N SER A 34 -8.25 -15.74 -8.04
CA SER A 34 -8.30 -14.33 -8.40
C SER A 34 -8.01 -14.19 -9.90
N ASN A 35 -8.94 -13.65 -10.68
CA ASN A 35 -8.70 -13.33 -12.08
C ASN A 35 -7.94 -12.01 -12.26
N GLN A 36 -7.70 -11.27 -11.17
CA GLN A 36 -7.01 -9.99 -11.16
C GLN A 36 -5.49 -10.22 -11.14
N SER A 37 -4.80 -9.61 -12.11
CA SER A 37 -3.34 -9.60 -12.11
C SER A 37 -2.81 -8.74 -10.95
N VAL A 38 -1.57 -8.98 -10.53
CA VAL A 38 -0.90 -8.14 -9.52
C VAL A 38 -0.85 -6.68 -10.01
N GLU A 39 -0.59 -6.45 -11.29
CA GLU A 39 -0.49 -5.11 -11.89
C GLU A 39 -1.83 -4.34 -11.84
N ASP A 40 -2.95 -5.01 -12.14
CA ASP A 40 -4.29 -4.40 -12.05
C ASP A 40 -4.67 -4.10 -10.59
N ALA A 41 -4.32 -4.99 -9.66
CA ALA A 41 -4.55 -4.79 -8.23
C ALA A 41 -3.69 -3.64 -7.67
N CYS A 42 -2.42 -3.57 -8.05
CA CYS A 42 -1.53 -2.47 -7.68
C CYS A 42 -2.03 -1.13 -8.23
N THR A 43 -2.52 -1.09 -9.46
CA THR A 43 -3.09 0.15 -10.04
C THR A 43 -4.30 0.64 -9.25
N GLN A 44 -5.15 -0.28 -8.78
CA GLN A 44 -6.33 0.06 -7.98
C GLN A 44 -5.95 0.62 -6.60
N VAL A 45 -4.86 0.13 -6.01
CA VAL A 45 -4.31 0.65 -4.74
C VAL A 45 -3.53 1.96 -4.96
N ASP A 46 -2.95 2.17 -6.15
CA ASP A 46 -2.15 3.35 -6.48
C ASP A 46 -2.96 4.66 -6.38
N ASP A 47 -4.25 4.62 -6.72
CA ASP A 47 -5.16 5.75 -6.53
C ASP A 47 -5.28 6.15 -5.06
N VAL A 48 -5.47 5.15 -4.17
CA VAL A 48 -5.51 5.36 -2.71
C VAL A 48 -4.17 5.88 -2.18
N MET A 49 -3.06 5.34 -2.68
CA MET A 49 -1.71 5.79 -2.30
C MET A 49 -1.41 7.21 -2.77
N THR A 50 -1.91 7.60 -3.94
CA THR A 50 -1.80 8.95 -4.48
C THR A 50 -2.61 9.94 -3.66
N GLU A 51 -3.86 9.60 -3.33
CA GLU A 51 -4.70 10.41 -2.43
C GLU A 51 -4.08 10.51 -1.03
N ALA A 52 -3.52 9.41 -0.52
CA ALA A 52 -2.80 9.41 0.74
C ALA A 52 -1.61 10.36 0.74
N THR A 53 -0.80 10.31 -0.32
CA THR A 53 0.36 11.19 -0.47
C THR A 53 -0.07 12.66 -0.62
N ALA A 54 -1.18 12.94 -1.31
CA ALA A 54 -1.74 14.28 -1.40
C ALA A 54 -2.24 14.77 -0.04
N GLY A 55 -3.03 13.96 0.66
CA GLY A 55 -3.56 14.28 1.99
C GLY A 55 -2.44 14.54 3.01
N LEU A 56 -1.38 13.72 3.01
CA LEU A 56 -0.21 13.93 3.87
C LEU A 56 0.52 15.25 3.59
N GLN A 57 0.56 15.71 2.33
CA GLN A 57 1.17 17.00 1.97
C GLN A 57 0.32 18.20 2.41
N GLU A 58 -0.97 18.00 2.57
CA GLU A 58 -1.92 19.02 3.02
C GLU A 58 -2.00 19.13 4.55
N ILE A 59 -1.38 18.21 5.29
CA ILE A 59 -1.35 18.23 6.76
C ILE A 59 -0.60 19.48 7.26
N ASP A 60 -1.31 20.31 8.04
CA ASP A 60 -0.69 21.37 8.82
C ASP A 60 -0.06 20.77 10.09
N PRO A 61 1.26 20.87 10.29
CA PRO A 61 1.92 20.36 11.50
C PRO A 61 1.48 21.09 12.79
N SER A 62 0.77 22.20 12.68
CA SER A 62 0.17 22.94 13.79
C SER A 62 -1.22 22.43 14.17
N ASP A 63 -1.79 21.53 13.36
CA ASP A 63 -3.13 20.96 13.54
C ASP A 63 -3.10 19.41 13.51
N PRO A 64 -2.69 18.79 14.64
CA PRO A 64 -2.65 17.33 14.76
C PRO A 64 -4.02 16.66 14.67
N ALA A 65 -5.12 17.38 14.87
CA ALA A 65 -6.47 16.82 14.71
C ALA A 65 -6.80 16.62 13.23
N THR A 66 -6.54 17.63 12.39
CA THR A 66 -6.67 17.52 10.94
C THR A 66 -5.74 16.44 10.37
N ALA A 67 -4.52 16.32 10.91
CA ALA A 67 -3.59 15.24 10.55
C ALA A 67 -4.17 13.84 10.82
N ALA A 68 -4.82 13.65 11.98
CA ALA A 68 -5.44 12.39 12.34
C ALA A 68 -6.62 12.01 11.43
N GLU A 69 -7.44 12.98 11.04
CA GLU A 69 -8.55 12.75 10.08
C GLU A 69 -8.04 12.34 8.70
N ALA A 70 -6.98 13.00 8.20
CA ALA A 70 -6.36 12.62 6.93
C ALA A 70 -5.82 11.18 6.98
N LEU A 71 -5.10 10.82 8.06
CA LEU A 71 -4.59 9.46 8.26
C LEU A 71 -5.70 8.41 8.37
N ARG A 72 -6.83 8.72 9.02
CA ARG A 72 -7.99 7.82 9.06
C ARG A 72 -8.63 7.64 7.69
N THR A 73 -8.77 8.72 6.93
CA THR A 73 -9.31 8.65 5.56
C THR A 73 -8.49 7.72 4.68
N ILE A 74 -7.17 7.74 4.84
CA ILE A 74 -6.25 6.82 4.14
C ILE A 74 -6.47 5.38 4.59
N ALA A 75 -6.55 5.15 5.90
CA ALA A 75 -6.80 3.81 6.44
C ALA A 75 -8.14 3.23 5.95
N ASP A 76 -9.19 4.06 5.90
CA ASP A 76 -10.50 3.66 5.38
C ASP A 76 -10.41 3.34 3.88
N GLY A 77 -9.75 4.17 3.08
CA GLY A 77 -9.53 3.90 1.65
C GLY A 77 -8.75 2.61 1.39
N MET A 78 -7.79 2.27 2.26
CA MET A 78 -7.09 0.98 2.20
C MET A 78 -7.95 -0.20 2.61
N GLY A 79 -8.83 -0.01 3.59
CA GLY A 79 -9.84 -1.00 3.95
C GLY A 79 -10.81 -1.28 2.80
N ASP A 80 -11.28 -0.23 2.14
CA ASP A 80 -12.15 -0.33 0.97
C ASP A 80 -11.41 -1.05 -0.18
N ALA A 81 -10.18 -0.64 -0.49
CA ALA A 81 -9.35 -1.32 -1.49
C ALA A 81 -9.11 -2.80 -1.14
N ALA A 82 -8.94 -3.15 0.15
CA ALA A 82 -8.81 -4.54 0.57
C ALA A 82 -10.06 -5.40 0.32
N THR A 83 -11.23 -4.77 0.23
CA THR A 83 -12.48 -5.46 -0.14
C THR A 83 -12.70 -5.56 -1.65
N GLU A 84 -12.10 -4.66 -2.43
CA GLU A 84 -12.22 -4.63 -3.90
C GLU A 84 -11.14 -5.44 -4.61
N VAL A 85 -9.92 -5.45 -4.05
CA VAL A 85 -8.79 -6.21 -4.56
C VAL A 85 -9.03 -7.70 -4.30
N THR A 86 -9.13 -8.46 -5.38
CA THR A 86 -9.33 -9.91 -5.33
C THR A 86 -8.02 -10.69 -5.37
N ASN A 87 -6.91 -10.04 -5.74
CA ASN A 87 -5.59 -10.65 -5.75
C ASN A 87 -5.08 -10.86 -4.31
N GLU A 88 -4.79 -12.11 -3.94
CA GLU A 88 -4.38 -12.48 -2.58
C GLU A 88 -3.04 -11.88 -2.14
N GLU A 89 -2.11 -11.69 -3.07
CA GLU A 89 -0.79 -11.12 -2.77
C GLU A 89 -0.91 -9.63 -2.41
N VAL A 90 -1.69 -8.86 -3.18
CA VAL A 90 -1.90 -7.43 -2.90
C VAL A 90 -2.85 -7.24 -1.72
N SER A 91 -3.98 -7.96 -1.67
CA SER A 91 -4.95 -7.86 -0.57
C SER A 91 -4.38 -8.34 0.77
N GLY A 92 -3.36 -9.21 0.77
CA GLY A 92 -2.70 -9.65 1.99
C GLY A 92 -1.91 -8.55 2.73
N ILE A 93 -1.48 -7.50 2.02
CA ILE A 93 -0.63 -6.44 2.58
C ILE A 93 -1.47 -5.23 3.03
N LEU A 94 -2.64 -5.01 2.42
CA LEU A 94 -3.52 -3.88 2.72
C LEU A 94 -3.97 -3.79 4.19
N PRO A 95 -4.28 -4.88 4.91
CA PRO A 95 -4.63 -4.83 6.34
C PRO A 95 -3.51 -4.29 7.22
N ASP A 96 -2.26 -4.60 6.89
CA ASP A 96 -1.09 -4.12 7.64
C ASP A 96 -0.89 -2.63 7.41
N LEU A 97 -1.02 -2.14 6.16
CA LEU A 97 -0.99 -0.70 5.89
C LEU A 97 -2.16 0.02 6.59
N GLN A 98 -3.39 -0.49 6.48
CA GLN A 98 -4.56 0.07 7.16
C GLN A 98 -4.31 0.22 8.67
N THR A 99 -3.75 -0.82 9.30
CA THR A 99 -3.43 -0.81 10.73
C THR A 99 -2.38 0.25 11.05
N ALA A 100 -1.34 0.36 10.22
CA ALA A 100 -0.27 1.33 10.42
C ALA A 100 -0.78 2.78 10.31
N PHE A 101 -1.61 3.09 9.30
CA PHE A 101 -2.24 4.40 9.16
C PHE A 101 -3.24 4.71 10.29
N SER A 102 -4.03 3.73 10.72
CA SER A 102 -4.95 3.87 11.87
C SER A 102 -4.20 4.18 13.16
N SER A 103 -3.10 3.47 13.42
CA SER A 103 -2.26 3.70 14.61
C SER A 103 -1.59 5.08 14.59
N ALA A 104 -1.16 5.55 13.42
CA ALA A 104 -0.65 6.90 13.25
C ALA A 104 -1.74 7.96 13.51
N ALA A 105 -2.97 7.73 13.04
CA ALA A 105 -4.11 8.62 13.28
C ALA A 105 -4.45 8.72 14.78
N GLU A 106 -4.52 7.59 15.48
CA GLU A 106 -4.77 7.54 16.93
C GLU A 106 -3.68 8.28 17.72
N SER A 107 -2.42 8.10 17.32
CA SER A 107 -1.29 8.80 17.93
C SER A 107 -1.39 10.32 17.74
N MET A 108 -1.77 10.77 16.54
CA MET A 108 -1.99 12.20 16.24
C MET A 108 -3.15 12.79 17.04
N GLU A 109 -4.26 12.06 17.18
CA GLU A 109 -5.39 12.45 18.02
C GLU A 109 -5.01 12.61 19.49
N ALA A 110 -4.25 11.66 20.01
CA ALA A 110 -3.78 11.73 21.39
C ALA A 110 -2.86 12.94 21.61
N VAL A 111 -1.97 13.23 20.65
CA VAL A 111 -1.15 14.44 20.67
C VAL A 111 -2.02 15.71 20.62
N ALA A 112 -3.07 15.73 19.79
CA ALA A 112 -4.04 16.83 19.73
C ALA A 112 -4.78 17.02 21.08
N ALA A 113 -5.03 15.92 21.80
CA ALA A 113 -5.59 15.94 23.15
C ALA A 113 -4.58 16.35 24.25
N GLY A 114 -3.31 16.59 23.87
CA GLY A 114 -2.24 17.02 24.78
C GLY A 114 -1.40 15.88 25.36
N ASP A 115 -1.58 14.64 24.89
CA ASP A 115 -0.80 13.48 25.30
C ASP A 115 0.53 13.42 24.54
N THR A 116 1.55 14.04 25.14
CA THR A 116 2.90 14.10 24.58
C THR A 116 3.68 12.79 24.73
N GLU A 117 3.20 11.82 25.53
CA GLU A 117 3.84 10.50 25.67
C GLU A 117 3.62 9.64 24.42
N ARG A 118 2.53 9.87 23.67
CA ARG A 118 2.25 9.21 22.38
C ARG A 118 3.17 9.61 21.24
N ALA A 119 3.98 10.67 21.39
CA ALA A 119 4.97 11.05 20.37
C ALA A 119 6.04 9.96 20.12
N THR A 120 6.30 9.09 21.09
CA THR A 120 7.22 7.95 20.90
C THR A 120 6.56 6.82 20.13
N GLU A 121 5.29 6.51 20.41
CA GLU A 121 4.53 5.50 19.67
C GLU A 121 4.25 5.91 18.24
N LEU A 122 4.05 7.20 18.00
CA LEU A 122 3.98 7.76 16.65
C LEU A 122 5.22 7.41 15.82
N ASN A 123 6.43 7.49 16.40
CA ASN A 123 7.65 7.13 15.67
C ASN A 123 7.71 5.64 15.32
N THR A 124 7.18 4.78 16.20
CA THR A 124 7.03 3.35 15.89
C THR A 124 6.02 3.15 14.76
N ALA A 125 4.83 3.75 14.85
CA ALA A 125 3.81 3.67 13.80
C ALA A 125 4.35 4.16 12.45
N LEU A 126 5.11 5.26 12.42
CA LEU A 126 5.75 5.77 11.21
C LEU A 126 6.83 4.82 10.66
N THR A 127 7.51 4.06 11.52
CA THR A 127 8.47 3.03 11.09
C THR A 127 7.73 1.85 10.47
N ASP A 128 6.63 1.43 11.08
CA ASP A 128 5.79 0.33 10.58
C ASP A 128 5.13 0.70 9.24
N VAL A 129 4.67 1.95 9.09
CA VAL A 129 4.20 2.49 7.80
C VAL A 129 5.29 2.41 6.74
N GLN A 130 6.53 2.83 7.06
CA GLN A 130 7.65 2.77 6.10
C GLN A 130 7.97 1.33 5.65
N GLY A 131 8.02 0.37 6.59
CA GLY A 131 8.25 -1.03 6.24
C GLY A 131 7.11 -1.64 5.41
N SER A 132 5.87 -1.22 5.68
CA SER A 132 4.70 -1.64 4.91
C SER A 132 4.71 -1.07 3.49
N ILE A 133 5.10 0.21 3.34
CA ILE A 133 5.30 0.83 2.03
C ILE A 133 6.42 0.14 1.25
N GLU A 134 7.56 -0.18 1.88
CA GLU A 134 8.65 -0.91 1.21
C GLU A 134 8.17 -2.27 0.67
N SER A 135 7.41 -3.02 1.48
CA SER A 135 6.82 -4.30 1.07
C SER A 135 5.85 -4.13 -0.11
N TYR A 136 5.00 -3.09 -0.06
CA TYR A 136 4.12 -2.74 -1.16
C TYR A 136 4.90 -2.37 -2.44
N THR A 137 5.97 -1.59 -2.30
CA THR A 137 6.78 -1.14 -3.45
C THR A 137 7.59 -2.27 -4.06
N GLU A 138 8.06 -3.25 -3.27
CA GLU A 138 8.67 -4.48 -3.79
C GLU A 138 7.67 -5.29 -4.62
N LEU A 139 6.42 -5.35 -4.18
CA LEU A 139 5.39 -6.14 -4.85
C LEU A 139 4.83 -5.44 -6.10
N CYS A 140 4.61 -4.13 -6.03
CA CYS A 140 3.99 -3.33 -7.09
C CYS A 140 5.00 -2.60 -8.01
N GLY A 141 6.24 -2.38 -7.57
CA GLY A 141 7.29 -1.67 -8.32
C GLY A 141 8.27 -2.58 -9.07
N ALA A 142 8.19 -3.91 -8.89
CA ALA A 142 9.01 -4.87 -9.61
C ALA A 142 8.43 -5.33 -10.96
N ASN A 143 7.24 -4.82 -11.33
CA ASN A 143 6.54 -5.17 -12.58
C ASN A 143 6.79 -4.15 -13.70
#